data_AF-A0A968FYH8-F1
#
_entry.id   AF-A0A968FYH8-F1
#
_cell.length_a   1.000
_cell.length_b   1.000
_cell.length_c   1.000
_cell.angle_alpha   90.00
_cell.angle_beta   90.00
_cell.angle_gamma   90.00
#
_symmetry.space_group_name_H-M   'P 1'
#
loop_
_entity.id
_entity.type
_entity.pdbx_description
1 polymer ?
#
loop_
_entity_poly.entity_id
_entity_poly.type
_entity_poly.pdbx_seq_one_letter_code
_entity_poly.pdbx_strand_id
1 'polypeptide(L)'
;MPDHCPECKSSLVRPEGEAVWRCLNSGCPAQLKERLLHFASRNAMDIDHLGPAVVDQLVDRCGVQHFSDLYDLTVGQVADLERLAEKSGRNLI
;
A
#
# COMPACT_ATOMS: atom_id res chain seq x y z
N MET A 1 -20.83 -8.72 11.36
CA MET A 1 -20.02 -7.83 10.51
C MET A 1 -19.85 -6.52 11.27
N PRO A 2 -18.66 -5.92 11.35
CA PRO A 2 -18.53 -4.58 11.93
C PRO A 2 -19.27 -3.56 11.05
N ASP A 3 -19.73 -2.48 11.67
CA ASP A 3 -20.34 -1.31 11.03
C ASP A 3 -19.28 -0.28 10.61
N HIS A 4 -18.11 -0.30 11.24
CA HIS A 4 -16.96 0.55 10.95
C HIS A 4 -15.74 -0.27 10.51
N CYS A 5 -14.93 0.30 9.63
CA CYS A 5 -13.69 -0.31 9.17
C CYS A 5 -12.73 -0.50 10.35
N PRO A 6 -12.15 -1.70 10.58
CA PRO A 6 -11.23 -1.92 11.69
C PRO A 6 -9.95 -1.08 11.57
N GLU A 7 -9.55 -0.74 10.35
CA GLU A 7 -8.32 -0.01 10.03
C GLU A 7 -8.50 1.50 10.13
N CYS A 8 -9.41 2.08 9.35
CA CYS A 8 -9.58 3.55 9.27
C CYS A 8 -10.81 4.09 10.01
N LYS A 9 -11.60 3.22 10.67
CA LYS A 9 -12.81 3.55 11.43
C LYS A 9 -13.94 4.22 10.62
N SER A 10 -13.81 4.39 9.31
CA SER A 10 -14.88 4.88 8.45
C SER A 10 -16.05 3.90 8.37
N SER A 11 -17.26 4.41 8.19
CA SER A 11 -18.47 3.58 8.04
C SER A 11 -18.36 2.66 6.83
N LEU A 12 -18.75 1.39 7.03
CA LEU A 12 -18.79 0.41 5.97
C LEU A 12 -20.13 0.51 5.22
N VAL A 13 -20.07 0.27 3.91
CA VAL A 13 -21.23 0.29 3.03
C VAL A 13 -21.40 -1.09 2.40
N ARG A 14 -22.63 -1.61 2.44
CA ARG A 14 -23.04 -2.78 1.68
C ARG A 14 -24.20 -2.35 0.76
N PRO A 15 -23.95 -2.19 -0.54
CA PRO A 15 -25.01 -1.91 -1.50
C PRO A 15 -26.11 -2.96 -1.46
N GLU A 16 -27.33 -2.57 -1.84
CA GLU A 16 -28.47 -3.47 -1.88
C GLU A 16 -28.20 -4.66 -2.82
N GLY A 17 -28.51 -5.87 -2.37
CA GLY A 17 -28.28 -7.11 -3.12
C GLY A 17 -26.84 -7.66 -3.06
N GLU A 18 -25.88 -6.94 -2.48
CA GLU A 18 -24.51 -7.41 -2.35
C GLU A 18 -24.25 -8.15 -1.03
N ALA A 19 -23.41 -9.19 -1.07
CA ALA A 19 -23.04 -9.96 0.12
C ALA A 19 -21.92 -9.29 0.94
N VAL A 20 -21.06 -8.49 0.29
CA VAL A 20 -19.80 -7.99 0.85
C VAL A 20 -19.94 -6.54 1.30
N TRP A 21 -19.42 -6.25 2.49
CA TRP A 21 -19.28 -4.88 2.99
C TRP A 21 -17.96 -4.29 2.51
N ARG A 22 -17.98 -3.03 2.08
CA ARG A 22 -16.79 -2.33 1.59
C ARG A 22 -16.56 -1.05 2.38
N CYS A 23 -15.29 -0.75 2.61
CA CYS A 23 -14.87 0.58 3.03
C CYS A 23 -14.77 1.46 1.77
N LEU A 24 -15.35 2.66 1.81
CA LEU A 24 -15.29 3.61 0.68
C LEU A 24 -14.25 4.73 0.90
N ASN A 25 -13.55 4.72 2.03
CA ASN A 25 -12.52 5.70 2.32
C ASN A 25 -11.27 5.43 1.47
N SER A 26 -11.03 6.29 0.48
CA SER A 26 -9.86 6.20 -0.40
C SER A 26 -8.54 6.35 0.37
N GLY A 27 -8.52 7.05 1.50
CA GLY A 27 -7.36 7.20 2.39
C GLY A 27 -7.17 6.06 3.38
N CYS A 28 -7.96 4.98 3.31
CA CYS A 28 -7.79 3.83 4.20
C CYS A 28 -6.41 3.18 3.97
N PRO A 29 -5.56 3.02 5.02
CA PRO A 29 -4.23 2.44 4.87
C PRO A 29 -4.24 1.03 4.25
N ALA A 30 -5.17 0.17 4.68
CA ALA A 30 -5.30 -1.18 4.11
C ALA A 30 -5.68 -1.16 2.62
N GLN A 31 -6.53 -0.22 2.18
CA GLN A 31 -6.82 -0.10 0.75
C GLN A 31 -5.63 0.46 -0.02
N LEU A 32 -4.90 1.41 0.57
CA LEU A 32 -3.72 1.96 -0.07
C LEU A 32 -2.66 0.88 -0.31
N LYS A 33 -2.38 0.04 0.70
CA LYS A 33 -1.45 -1.09 0.60
C LYS A 33 -1.84 -2.06 -0.53
N GLU A 34 -3.10 -2.49 -0.57
CA GLU A 34 -3.58 -3.38 -1.65
C GLU A 34 -3.52 -2.73 -3.03
N ARG A 35 -3.85 -1.43 -3.14
CA ARG A 35 -3.73 -0.71 -4.40
C ARG A 35 -2.29 -0.56 -4.86
N LEU A 36 -1.36 -0.30 -3.94
CA LEU A 36 0.07 -0.23 -4.25
C LEU A 36 0.60 -1.59 -4.72
N LEU A 37 0.18 -2.68 -4.08
CA LEU A 37 0.54 -4.03 -4.52
C LEU A 37 -0.01 -4.38 -5.89
N HIS A 38 -1.27 -4.02 -6.16
CA HIS A 38 -1.84 -4.17 -7.49
C HIS A 38 -1.08 -3.34 -8.53
N PHE A 39 -0.78 -2.08 -8.20
CA PHE A 39 -0.03 -1.16 -9.05
C PHE A 39 1.36 -1.71 -9.40
N ALA A 40 2.05 -2.31 -8.42
CA ALA A 40 3.35 -2.94 -8.60
C ALA A 40 3.33 -4.26 -9.38
N SER A 41 2.15 -4.87 -9.56
CA SER A 41 2.05 -6.20 -10.17
C SER A 41 2.52 -6.24 -11.63
N ARG A 42 2.91 -7.44 -12.09
CA ARG A 42 3.39 -7.68 -13.46
C ARG A 42 2.42 -7.26 -14.56
N ASN A 43 1.13 -7.28 -14.27
CA ASN A 43 0.08 -6.91 -15.24
C ASN A 43 -0.30 -5.42 -15.16
N ALA A 44 0.36 -4.65 -14.28
CA ALA A 44 0.15 -3.22 -14.11
C ALA A 44 1.45 -2.48 -14.48
N MET A 45 2.17 -1.92 -13.50
CA MET A 45 3.41 -1.17 -13.75
C MET A 45 4.69 -2.03 -13.68
N ASP A 46 4.57 -3.32 -13.32
CA ASP A 46 5.68 -4.28 -13.26
C ASP A 46 6.88 -3.75 -12.45
N ILE A 47 6.60 -3.29 -11.22
CA ILE A 47 7.63 -2.75 -10.32
C ILE A 47 8.24 -3.91 -9.54
N ASP A 48 9.39 -4.37 -10.00
CA ASP A 48 10.15 -5.41 -9.33
C ASP A 48 10.53 -4.97 -7.89
N HIS A 49 10.61 -5.95 -7.00
CA HIS A 49 11.01 -5.78 -5.60
C HIS A 49 10.04 -4.97 -4.70
N LEU A 50 8.93 -4.43 -5.23
CA LEU A 50 7.88 -3.77 -4.45
C LEU A 50 6.83 -4.77 -3.92
N GLY A 51 7.26 -5.68 -3.05
CA GLY A 51 6.40 -6.72 -2.47
C GLY A 51 5.62 -6.28 -1.22
N PRO A 52 4.74 -7.16 -0.67
CA PRO A 52 3.89 -6.87 0.51
C PRO A 52 4.64 -6.27 1.68
N ALA A 53 5.76 -6.88 2.08
CA ALA A 53 6.56 -6.42 3.22
C ALA A 53 7.21 -5.04 3.00
N VAL A 54 7.47 -4.65 1.74
CA VAL A 54 8.03 -3.34 1.40
C VAL A 54 6.91 -2.31 1.40
N VAL A 55 5.79 -2.61 0.76
CA VAL A 55 4.60 -1.74 0.73
C VAL A 55 4.08 -1.44 2.13
N ASP A 56 4.01 -2.45 3.00
CA ASP A 56 3.60 -2.27 4.40
C ASP A 56 4.48 -1.24 5.10
N GLN A 57 5.80 -1.38 4.98
CA GLN A 57 6.73 -0.47 5.63
C GLN A 57 6.73 0.93 5.01
N LEU A 58 6.58 1.03 3.69
CA LEU A 58 6.49 2.32 3.01
C LEU A 58 5.26 3.13 3.46
N VAL A 59 4.12 2.47 3.61
CA VAL A 59 2.89 3.11 4.10
C VAL A 59 2.99 3.42 5.58
N ASP A 60 3.47 2.47 6.40
CA ASP A 60 3.42 2.60 7.86
C ASP A 60 4.57 3.45 8.43
N ARG A 61 5.74 3.47 7.79
CA ARG A 61 6.96 4.13 8.31
C ARG A 61 7.44 5.29 7.44
N CYS A 62 7.32 5.18 6.12
CA CYS A 62 7.80 6.23 5.19
C CYS A 62 6.70 7.22 4.78
N GLY A 63 5.46 7.03 5.23
CA GLY A 63 4.36 7.96 5.01
C GLY A 63 3.90 8.05 3.55
N VAL A 64 4.10 6.99 2.76
CA VAL A 64 3.54 6.90 1.40
C VAL A 64 2.01 6.94 1.49
N GLN A 65 1.39 7.88 0.79
CA GLN A 65 -0.07 8.10 0.75
C GLN A 65 -0.65 7.94 -0.66
N HIS A 66 0.18 8.12 -1.68
CA HIS A 66 -0.21 8.11 -3.09
C HIS A 66 0.78 7.31 -3.94
N PHE A 67 0.35 6.95 -5.16
CA PHE A 67 1.22 6.25 -6.10
C PHE A 67 2.40 7.12 -6.56
N SER A 68 2.19 8.43 -6.66
CA SER A 68 3.24 9.39 -7.02
C SER A 68 4.43 9.34 -6.07
N ASP A 69 4.18 9.11 -4.79
CA ASP A 69 5.21 9.14 -3.75
C ASP A 69 6.25 8.04 -3.95
N LEU A 70 5.90 6.96 -4.67
CA LEU A 70 6.86 5.91 -5.05
C LEU A 70 7.99 6.43 -5.93
N TYR A 71 7.71 7.42 -6.77
CA TYR A 71 8.69 8.00 -7.70
C TYR A 71 9.59 9.05 -7.04
N ASP A 72 9.20 9.52 -5.85
CA ASP A 72 9.98 10.47 -5.05
C ASP A 72 10.81 9.75 -3.97
N LEU A 73 10.72 8.42 -3.87
CA LEU A 73 11.50 7.63 -2.92
C LEU A 73 12.99 7.74 -3.23
N THR A 74 13.77 7.89 -2.17
CA THR A 74 15.23 7.89 -2.23
C THR A 74 15.80 6.54 -1.80
N VAL A 75 16.97 6.18 -2.32
CA VAL A 75 17.67 4.94 -1.94
C VAL A 75 17.90 4.87 -0.42
N GLY A 76 18.15 6.01 0.24
CA GLY A 76 18.29 6.09 1.69
C GLY A 76 17.02 5.67 2.42
N GLN A 77 15.86 6.21 2.03
CA GLN A 77 14.57 5.86 2.64
C GLN A 77 14.23 4.37 2.48
N VAL A 78 14.58 3.77 1.34
CA VAL A 78 14.34 2.34 1.10
C VAL A 78 15.36 1.47 1.83
N ALA A 79 16.62 1.90 1.95
CA ALA A 79 17.66 1.18 2.67
C ALA A 79 17.43 1.15 4.19
N ASP A 80 16.72 2.14 4.74
CA ASP A 80 16.33 2.18 6.15
C ASP A 80 15.18 1.21 6.49
N LEU A 81 14.56 0.58 5.49
CA LEU A 81 13.50 -0.40 5.71
C LEU A 81 14.07 -1.73 6.23
N GLU A 82 13.31 -2.34 7.13
CA GLU A 82 13.68 -3.58 7.77
C GLU A 82 13.79 -4.70 6.73
N ARG A 83 14.96 -5.37 6.73
CA ARG A 83 15.32 -6.46 5.81
C ARG A 83 15.53 -6.05 4.34
N LEU A 84 15.64 -4.75 4.05
CA LEU A 84 16.13 -4.24 2.77
C LEU A 84 17.60 -3.84 2.92
N ALA A 85 18.50 -4.46 2.16
CA ALA A 85 19.88 -4.02 2.07
C ALA A 85 20.01 -2.91 1.02
N GLU A 86 21.07 -2.09 1.06
CA GLU A 86 21.33 -1.04 0.05
C GLU A 86 21.15 -1.52 -1.40
N LYS A 87 21.58 -2.76 -1.68
CA LYS A 87 21.44 -3.38 -3.01
C LYS A 87 19.97 -3.54 -3.42
N SER A 88 19.10 -3.93 -2.50
CA SER A 88 17.66 -4.05 -2.75
C SER A 88 17.00 -2.70 -2.92
N GLY A 89 17.45 -1.67 -2.17
CA GLY A 89 16.99 -0.30 -2.37
C GLY A 89 17.32 0.26 -3.75
N ARG A 90 18.55 0.00 -4.24
CA ARG A 90 18.97 0.37 -5.60
C ARG A 90 18.32 -0.44 -6.73
N ASN A 91 17.75 -1.59 -6.42
CA ASN A 91 17.02 -2.37 -7.42
C ASN A 91 15.55 -1.92 -7.54
N LEU A 92 15.04 -1.20 -6.53
CA LEU A 92 13.68 -0.69 -6.50
C LEU A 92 13.55 0.71 -7.14
N ILE A 93 14.63 1.49 -7.14
CA ILE A 93 14.72 2.87 -7.68
C ILE A 93 15.75 2.89 -8.80
#